data_AF-A0A536BZG5-F1
#
_entry.id   AF-A0A536BZG5-F1
#
_cell.length_a   1.000
_cell.length_b   1.000
_cell.length_c   1.000
_cell.angle_alpha   90.00
_cell.angle_beta   90.00
_cell.angle_gamma   90.00
#
_symmetry.space_group_name_H-M   'P 1'
#
loop_
_entity.id
_entity.type
_entity.pdbx_description
1 polymer ?
#
loop_
_entity_poly.entity_id
_entity_poly.type
_entity_poly.pdbx_seq_one_letter_code
_entity_poly.pdbx_strand_id
1 'polypeptide(L)'
;MPRARRHTGIATRSTRFGRSPRRPEAKPMSGFVAGALVAHPPILLTEVGGAQSERVRATADAMRQLDGILSTADAQLAIVVSPHSPSSMTSLPVRRAAHAFGDLARFRAPQVRVEAEVDAALAAALVVDGQRAGFALTWAEETELDHGVVVPLHSLPRTMVSKRCIFLGVSGWPLSRFIEFGGWLQMRLRDRSAILIASGDLSHRLTPDAPYGFRPQGPLFDRLAARQT
;
A
#
# COMPACT_ATOMS: atom_id res chain seq x y z
N MET A 1 14.64 37.86 77.89
CA MET A 1 14.09 38.22 76.57
C MET A 1 15.19 38.04 75.52
N PRO A 2 15.17 36.99 74.67
CA PRO A 2 16.30 36.70 73.81
C PRO A 2 16.17 37.39 72.45
N ARG A 3 17.22 38.13 72.07
CA ARG A 3 17.42 38.74 70.76
C ARG A 3 17.81 37.68 69.73
N ALA A 4 17.13 37.70 68.58
CA ALA A 4 17.22 36.74 67.50
C ALA A 4 18.58 36.75 66.77
N ARG A 5 19.04 35.55 66.41
CA ARG A 5 20.24 35.26 65.62
C ARG A 5 19.99 35.57 64.13
N ARG A 6 21.01 36.16 63.49
CA ARG A 6 21.10 36.37 62.04
C ARG A 6 21.39 35.03 61.34
N HIS A 7 20.59 34.68 60.34
CA HIS A 7 20.96 33.70 59.32
C HIS A 7 20.97 34.36 57.94
N THR A 8 22.12 34.23 57.29
CA THR A 8 22.45 34.65 55.94
C THR A 8 21.65 33.86 54.91
N GLY A 9 20.90 34.57 54.05
CA GLY A 9 20.17 33.98 52.93
C GLY A 9 21.11 33.59 51.79
N ILE A 10 21.04 32.33 51.38
CA ILE A 10 21.70 31.78 50.19
C ILE A 10 20.83 32.14 48.98
N ALA A 11 21.41 32.84 48.01
CA ALA A 11 20.80 33.09 46.72
C ALA A 11 20.99 31.86 45.82
N THR A 12 19.91 31.17 45.45
CA THR A 12 19.91 30.16 44.37
C THR A 12 19.28 30.75 43.11
N ARG A 13 20.10 30.85 42.07
CA ARG A 13 19.75 31.28 40.71
C ARG A 13 18.64 30.40 40.14
N SER A 14 17.51 31.01 39.77
CA SER A 14 16.49 30.39 38.91
C SER A 14 17.05 30.29 37.48
N THR A 15 17.35 29.07 37.04
CA THR A 15 17.64 28.78 35.64
C THR A 15 16.33 28.68 34.87
N ARG A 16 16.06 29.67 34.01
CA ARG A 16 15.01 29.58 32.99
C ARG A 16 15.35 28.44 32.03
N PHE A 17 14.62 27.33 32.11
CA PHE A 17 14.61 26.32 31.07
C PHE A 17 14.04 26.94 29.79
N GLY A 18 14.93 27.23 28.83
CA GLY A 18 14.55 27.62 27.48
C GLY A 18 13.75 26.48 26.85
N ARG A 19 12.54 26.78 26.38
CA ARG A 19 11.78 25.87 25.52
C ARG A 19 12.61 25.63 24.26
N SER A 20 12.91 24.36 23.98
CA SER A 20 13.51 23.93 22.72
C SER A 20 12.67 24.50 21.55
N PRO A 21 13.30 25.00 20.46
CA PRO A 21 12.54 25.45 19.31
C PRO A 21 11.68 24.29 18.80
N ARG A 22 10.37 24.49 18.71
CA ARG A 22 9.49 23.53 18.02
C ARG A 22 10.05 23.38 16.60
N ARG A 23 10.45 22.17 16.23
CA ARG A 23 10.74 21.84 14.83
C ARG A 23 9.52 22.30 14.01
N PRO A 24 9.72 22.97 12.87
CA PRO A 24 8.60 23.29 11.99
C PRO A 24 7.87 21.97 11.69
N GLU A 25 6.56 21.92 11.96
CA GLU A 25 5.70 20.84 11.50
C GLU A 25 5.92 20.72 9.99
N ALA A 26 6.44 19.57 9.56
CA ALA A 26 6.57 19.29 8.14
C ALA A 26 5.17 19.39 7.54
N LYS A 27 5.00 20.26 6.53
CA LYS A 27 3.74 20.37 5.80
C LYS A 27 3.37 18.97 5.32
N PRO A 28 2.14 18.48 5.58
CA PRO A 28 1.76 17.13 5.18
C PRO A 28 1.99 16.97 3.68
N MET A 29 2.72 15.92 3.31
CA MET A 29 2.96 15.59 1.91
C MET A 29 1.63 15.20 1.27
N SER A 30 1.38 15.69 0.07
CA SER A 30 0.15 15.45 -0.69
C SER A 30 0.45 14.71 -2.00
N GLY A 31 -0.53 13.99 -2.52
CA GLY A 31 -0.38 12.98 -3.56
C GLY A 31 0.06 11.63 -2.98
N PHE A 32 0.86 10.89 -3.73
CA PHE A 32 1.51 9.68 -3.23
C PHE A 32 2.61 10.03 -2.23
N VAL A 33 2.47 9.53 -1.01
CA VAL A 33 3.43 9.74 0.08
C VAL A 33 4.29 8.51 0.36
N ALA A 34 3.84 7.34 -0.12
CA ALA A 34 4.59 6.10 -0.12
C ALA A 34 4.05 5.17 -1.21
N GLY A 35 4.85 4.17 -1.58
CA GLY A 35 4.44 3.13 -2.52
C GLY A 35 5.15 1.81 -2.22
N ALA A 36 4.52 0.71 -2.57
CA ALA A 36 5.10 -0.62 -2.45
C ALA A 36 4.63 -1.56 -3.56
N LEU A 37 5.58 -2.38 -4.03
CA LEU A 37 5.28 -3.60 -4.79
C LEU A 37 5.16 -4.75 -3.79
N VAL A 38 4.06 -5.48 -3.84
CA VAL A 38 3.72 -6.50 -2.84
C VAL A 38 3.41 -7.84 -3.49
N ALA A 39 3.93 -8.90 -2.88
CA ALA A 39 3.67 -10.27 -3.32
C ALA A 39 2.24 -10.68 -2.94
N HIS A 40 1.62 -11.49 -3.80
CA HIS A 40 0.27 -12.04 -3.59
C HIS A 40 0.09 -13.56 -3.76
N PRO A 41 1.12 -14.44 -3.77
CA PRO A 41 0.87 -15.87 -3.73
C PRO A 41 0.17 -16.27 -2.43
N PRO A 42 -0.98 -16.96 -2.48
CA PRO A 42 -1.72 -17.36 -1.27
C PRO A 42 -0.92 -18.23 -0.30
N ILE A 43 0.08 -18.97 -0.80
CA ILE A 43 1.00 -19.78 0.00
C ILE A 43 1.80 -18.97 1.04
N LEU A 44 1.87 -17.63 0.90
CA LEU A 44 2.41 -16.73 1.92
C LEU A 44 1.67 -16.83 3.26
N LEU A 45 0.39 -17.20 3.22
CA LEU A 45 -0.46 -17.31 4.39
C LEU A 45 -0.47 -18.76 4.88
N THR A 46 -0.19 -18.96 6.16
CA THR A 46 -0.13 -20.28 6.80
C THR A 46 -1.44 -21.05 6.69
N GLU A 47 -2.56 -20.35 6.67
CA GLU A 47 -3.91 -20.85 6.51
C GLU A 47 -4.14 -21.52 5.15
N VAL A 48 -3.35 -21.15 4.15
CA VAL A 48 -3.39 -21.72 2.80
C VAL A 48 -2.24 -22.70 2.58
N GLY A 49 -1.00 -22.28 2.87
CA GLY A 49 0.21 -23.06 2.56
C GLY A 49 0.59 -24.10 3.61
N GLY A 50 0.08 -24.00 4.84
CA GLY A 50 0.47 -24.87 5.95
C GLY A 50 2.00 -24.94 6.10
N ALA A 51 2.54 -26.16 6.13
CA ALA A 51 3.99 -26.37 6.19
C ALA A 51 4.76 -25.82 4.97
N GLN A 52 4.11 -25.66 3.81
CA GLN A 52 4.78 -25.12 2.62
C GLN A 52 5.03 -23.62 2.71
N SER A 53 4.31 -22.90 3.59
CA SER A 53 4.54 -21.47 3.83
C SER A 53 5.94 -21.17 4.35
N GLU A 54 6.62 -22.14 5.00
CA GLU A 54 8.02 -21.99 5.42
C GLU A 54 8.97 -21.72 4.24
N ARG A 55 8.66 -22.22 3.03
CA ARG A 55 9.47 -21.97 1.82
C ARG A 55 9.48 -20.50 1.41
N VAL A 56 8.45 -19.74 1.79
CA VAL A 56 8.26 -18.33 1.46
C VAL A 56 8.30 -17.43 2.69
N ARG A 57 8.82 -17.95 3.82
CA ARG A 57 8.89 -17.23 5.10
C ARG A 57 9.61 -15.89 4.98
N ALA A 58 10.71 -15.82 4.24
CA ALA A 58 11.42 -14.56 4.03
C ALA A 58 10.52 -13.47 3.40
N THR A 59 9.66 -13.85 2.44
CA THR A 59 8.69 -12.94 1.83
C THR A 59 7.58 -12.56 2.81
N ALA A 60 7.05 -13.51 3.57
CA ALA A 60 6.04 -13.23 4.61
C ALA A 60 6.59 -12.28 5.69
N ASP A 61 7.85 -12.47 6.10
CA ASP A 61 8.55 -11.61 7.06
C ASP A 61 8.75 -10.20 6.50
N ALA A 62 9.14 -10.09 5.22
CA ALA A 62 9.27 -8.82 4.52
C ALA A 62 7.92 -8.07 4.42
N MET A 63 6.81 -8.78 4.16
CA MET A 63 5.46 -8.19 4.16
C MET A 63 5.08 -7.65 5.55
N ARG A 64 5.42 -8.36 6.64
CA ARG A 64 5.18 -7.88 8.00
C ARG A 64 6.04 -6.66 8.36
N GLN A 65 7.27 -6.58 7.86
CA GLN A 65 8.12 -5.40 8.00
C GLN A 65 7.54 -4.22 7.21
N LEU A 66 7.13 -4.47 5.96
CA LEU A 66 6.50 -3.47 5.10
C LEU A 66 5.23 -2.88 5.72
N ASP A 67 4.41 -3.70 6.37
CA ASP A 67 3.23 -3.23 7.11
C ASP A 67 3.62 -2.24 8.23
N GLY A 68 4.73 -2.52 8.92
CA GLY A 68 5.28 -1.61 9.93
C GLY A 68 5.78 -0.30 9.34
N ILE A 69 6.37 -0.33 8.13
CA ILE A 69 6.88 0.85 7.45
C ILE A 69 5.73 1.69 6.90
N LEU A 70 4.83 1.11 6.10
CA LEU A 70 3.73 1.83 5.45
C LEU A 70 2.68 2.36 6.43
N SER A 71 2.49 1.70 7.59
CA SER A 71 1.59 2.22 8.63
C SER A 71 2.06 3.55 9.24
N THR A 72 3.33 3.91 9.09
CA THR A 72 3.85 5.24 9.50
C THR A 72 3.57 6.34 8.48
N ALA A 73 3.13 6.00 7.27
CA ALA A 73 2.78 6.97 6.25
C ALA A 73 1.43 7.63 6.56
N ASP A 74 1.44 8.95 6.72
CA ASP A 74 0.25 9.76 6.97
C ASP A 74 -0.61 9.91 5.69
N ALA A 75 -1.37 8.86 5.41
CA ALA A 75 -2.24 8.74 4.25
C ALA A 75 -3.62 8.22 4.67
N GLN A 76 -4.67 8.85 4.16
CA GLN A 76 -6.06 8.40 4.37
C GLN A 76 -6.55 7.50 3.22
N LEU A 77 -5.79 7.44 2.12
CA LEU A 77 -6.14 6.68 0.92
C LEU A 77 -5.10 5.59 0.64
N ALA A 78 -5.56 4.43 0.18
CA ALA A 78 -4.75 3.44 -0.48
C ALA A 78 -5.25 3.26 -1.92
N ILE A 79 -4.35 3.36 -2.90
CA ILE A 79 -4.64 2.97 -4.28
C ILE A 79 -4.06 1.57 -4.47
N VAL A 80 -4.92 0.62 -4.79
CA VAL A 80 -4.56 -0.79 -4.89
C VAL A 80 -4.72 -1.24 -6.34
N VAL A 81 -3.65 -1.81 -6.90
CA VAL A 81 -3.63 -2.38 -8.24
C VAL A 81 -3.38 -3.88 -8.11
N SER A 82 -4.17 -4.71 -8.78
CA SER A 82 -3.96 -6.16 -8.82
C SER A 82 -3.95 -6.68 -10.26
N PRO A 83 -3.02 -7.60 -10.60
CA PRO A 83 -2.96 -8.21 -11.93
C PRO A 83 -4.11 -9.17 -12.21
N HIS A 84 -4.84 -9.60 -11.18
CA HIS A 84 -6.00 -10.50 -11.30
C HIS A 84 -7.34 -9.76 -11.19
N SER A 85 -7.31 -8.45 -10.93
CA SER A 85 -8.51 -7.61 -10.98
C SER A 85 -8.98 -7.42 -12.43
N PRO A 86 -10.23 -6.97 -12.65
CA PRO A 86 -10.78 -6.77 -13.99
C PRO A 86 -9.81 -6.06 -14.92
N SER A 87 -9.63 -6.58 -16.13
CA SER A 87 -8.64 -6.09 -17.09
C SER A 87 -9.28 -5.67 -18.40
N SER A 88 -8.65 -4.73 -19.11
CA SER A 88 -9.10 -4.27 -20.42
C SER A 88 -7.90 -3.92 -21.29
N MET A 89 -7.97 -4.20 -22.60
CA MET A 89 -6.87 -3.86 -23.52
C MET A 89 -6.72 -2.36 -23.76
N THR A 90 -7.79 -1.59 -23.58
CA THR A 90 -7.86 -0.18 -24.01
C THR A 90 -8.19 0.78 -22.89
N SER A 91 -8.71 0.29 -21.77
CA SER A 91 -9.12 1.12 -20.62
C SER A 91 -8.53 0.62 -19.31
N LEU A 92 -8.54 1.47 -18.28
CA LEU A 92 -8.17 1.12 -16.92
C LEU A 92 -9.44 1.00 -16.06
N PRO A 93 -9.86 -0.22 -15.69
CA PRO A 93 -11.06 -0.43 -14.88
C PRO A 93 -10.89 0.13 -13.46
N VAL A 94 -11.96 0.72 -12.92
CA VAL A 94 -12.03 1.28 -11.57
C VAL A 94 -13.23 0.68 -10.86
N ARG A 95 -13.05 0.19 -9.63
CA ARG A 95 -14.17 -0.32 -8.83
C ARG A 95 -15.13 0.81 -8.43
N ARG A 96 -16.43 0.54 -8.46
CA ARG A 96 -17.50 1.49 -8.13
C ARG A 96 -18.12 1.23 -6.76
N ALA A 97 -18.31 -0.03 -6.36
CA ALA A 97 -18.99 -0.39 -5.13
C ALA A 97 -18.31 0.22 -3.90
N ALA A 98 -19.09 0.86 -3.03
CA ALA A 98 -18.60 1.54 -1.83
C ALA A 98 -18.00 0.58 -0.79
N HIS A 99 -18.45 -0.67 -0.80
CA HIS A 99 -17.93 -1.74 0.03
C HIS A 99 -17.41 -2.85 -0.88
N ALA A 100 -16.18 -3.28 -0.64
CA ALA A 100 -15.55 -4.38 -1.37
C ALA A 100 -15.16 -5.47 -0.36
N PHE A 101 -15.38 -6.73 -0.73
CA PHE A 101 -15.01 -7.88 0.07
C PHE A 101 -14.42 -8.98 -0.82
N GLY A 102 -13.60 -9.85 -0.23
CA GLY A 102 -13.15 -11.07 -0.87
C GLY A 102 -12.50 -12.00 0.14
N ASP A 103 -12.40 -13.27 -0.22
CA ASP A 103 -11.80 -14.32 0.60
C ASP A 103 -10.88 -15.24 -0.19
N LEU A 104 -10.26 -16.20 0.49
CA LEU A 104 -9.44 -17.25 -0.11
C LEU A 104 -10.12 -18.62 -0.12
N ALA A 105 -11.45 -18.68 -0.25
CA ALA A 105 -12.19 -19.94 -0.35
C ALA A 105 -11.69 -20.82 -1.52
N ARG A 106 -11.32 -20.20 -2.65
CA ARG A 106 -10.71 -20.88 -3.81
C ARG A 106 -9.39 -21.58 -3.48
N PHE A 107 -8.73 -21.16 -2.40
CA PHE A 107 -7.50 -21.74 -1.86
C PHE A 107 -7.74 -22.56 -0.59
N ARG A 108 -8.99 -22.95 -0.33
CA ARG A 108 -9.42 -23.73 0.84
C ARG A 108 -9.20 -23.03 2.18
N ALA A 109 -9.20 -21.69 2.19
CA ALA A 109 -9.07 -20.88 3.40
C ALA A 109 -10.12 -19.74 3.45
N PRO A 110 -11.44 -20.05 3.46
CA PRO A 110 -12.50 -19.03 3.47
C PRO A 110 -12.46 -18.11 4.71
N GLN A 111 -11.83 -18.56 5.79
CA GLN A 111 -11.61 -17.74 6.99
C GLN A 111 -10.65 -16.57 6.74
N VAL A 112 -9.78 -16.68 5.73
CA VAL A 112 -8.93 -15.57 5.28
C VAL A 112 -9.75 -14.71 4.36
N ARG A 113 -10.25 -13.61 4.90
CA ARG A 113 -11.10 -12.65 4.21
C ARG A 113 -10.70 -11.22 4.54
N VAL A 114 -10.98 -10.32 3.61
CA VAL A 114 -10.79 -8.88 3.79
C VAL A 114 -12.04 -8.13 3.38
N GLU A 115 -12.27 -7.02 4.06
CA GLU A 115 -13.28 -6.03 3.73
C GLU A 115 -12.59 -4.68 3.60
N ALA A 116 -13.04 -3.87 2.65
CA ALA A 116 -12.48 -2.55 2.39
C ALA A 116 -13.57 -1.55 2.03
N GLU A 117 -13.44 -0.34 2.57
CA GLU A 117 -14.27 0.80 2.16
C GLU A 117 -13.64 1.50 0.97
N VAL A 118 -14.41 1.68 -0.10
CA VAL A 118 -13.98 2.41 -1.28
C VAL A 118 -14.32 3.90 -1.12
N ASP A 119 -13.40 4.77 -1.53
CA ASP A 119 -13.72 6.20 -1.72
C ASP A 119 -14.52 6.40 -2.99
N ALA A 120 -15.81 6.03 -2.97
CA ALA A 120 -16.69 6.03 -4.14
C ALA A 120 -16.82 7.42 -4.78
N ALA A 121 -16.78 8.49 -3.98
CA ALA A 121 -16.80 9.86 -4.49
C ALA A 121 -15.51 10.19 -5.26
N LEU A 122 -14.35 9.81 -4.71
CA LEU A 122 -13.08 9.97 -5.42
C LEU A 122 -13.01 9.05 -6.65
N ALA A 123 -13.47 7.81 -6.57
CA ALA A 123 -13.50 6.89 -7.72
C ALA A 123 -14.31 7.49 -8.89
N ALA A 124 -15.49 8.04 -8.61
CA ALA A 124 -16.32 8.72 -9.60
C ALA A 124 -15.62 9.95 -10.19
N ALA A 125 -14.99 10.77 -9.34
CA ALA A 125 -14.23 11.91 -9.80
C ALA A 125 -13.03 11.50 -10.68
N LEU A 126 -12.30 10.45 -10.31
CA LEU A 126 -11.17 9.93 -11.09
C LEU A 126 -11.60 9.43 -12.47
N VAL A 127 -12.72 8.72 -12.58
CA VAL A 127 -13.26 8.27 -13.87
C VAL A 127 -13.56 9.47 -14.77
N VAL A 128 -14.29 10.48 -14.27
CA VAL A 128 -14.67 11.67 -15.05
C VAL A 128 -13.46 12.52 -15.42
N ASP A 129 -12.60 12.84 -14.45
CA ASP A 129 -11.43 13.70 -14.65
C ASP A 129 -10.37 12.99 -15.50
N GLY A 130 -10.22 11.68 -15.34
CA GLY A 130 -9.32 10.85 -16.13
C GLY A 130 -9.72 10.84 -17.60
N GLN A 131 -11.01 10.63 -17.89
CA GLN A 131 -11.55 10.70 -19.25
C GLN A 131 -11.31 12.08 -19.89
N ARG A 132 -11.53 13.16 -19.14
CA ARG A 132 -11.23 14.54 -19.60
C ARG A 132 -9.75 14.77 -19.87
N ALA A 133 -8.87 14.14 -19.09
CA ALA A 133 -7.41 14.16 -19.29
C ALA A 133 -6.94 13.19 -20.38
N GLY A 134 -7.85 12.47 -21.04
CA GLY A 134 -7.55 11.52 -22.12
C GLY A 134 -7.21 10.11 -21.66
N PHE A 135 -7.27 9.81 -20.37
CA PHE A 135 -7.11 8.45 -19.84
C PHE A 135 -8.45 7.73 -19.86
N ALA A 136 -8.54 6.62 -20.60
CA ALA A 136 -9.75 5.81 -20.67
C ALA A 136 -9.97 5.05 -19.35
N LEU A 137 -10.45 5.72 -18.31
CA LEU A 137 -10.90 5.09 -17.08
C LEU A 137 -12.34 4.64 -17.25
N THR A 138 -12.63 3.39 -16.86
CA THR A 138 -13.94 2.76 -17.02
C THR A 138 -14.37 2.12 -15.71
N TRP A 139 -15.67 1.88 -15.55
CA TRP A 139 -16.14 1.11 -14.40
C TRP A 139 -15.82 -0.36 -14.60
N ALA A 140 -15.24 -0.97 -13.57
CA ALA A 140 -15.01 -2.41 -13.54
C ALA A 140 -16.32 -3.18 -13.36
N GLU A 141 -16.34 -4.43 -13.82
CA GLU A 141 -17.37 -5.37 -13.39
C GLU A 141 -17.25 -5.61 -11.88
N GLU A 142 -18.37 -5.58 -11.16
CA GLU A 142 -18.37 -5.76 -9.71
C GLU A 142 -18.32 -7.23 -9.36
N THR A 143 -17.11 -7.69 -9.04
CA THR A 143 -16.85 -9.02 -8.48
C THR A 143 -16.35 -8.91 -7.04
N GLU A 144 -16.17 -10.03 -6.36
CA GLU A 144 -15.37 -10.07 -5.13
C GLU A 144 -13.92 -9.64 -5.41
N LEU A 145 -13.21 -9.21 -4.36
CA LEU A 145 -11.78 -8.94 -4.41
C LEU A 145 -11.04 -10.26 -4.67
N ASP A 146 -10.19 -10.28 -5.69
CA ASP A 146 -9.36 -11.43 -6.02
C ASP A 146 -8.21 -11.63 -5.03
N HIS A 147 -7.59 -12.80 -5.07
CA HIS A 147 -6.45 -13.13 -4.20
C HIS A 147 -5.25 -12.19 -4.35
N GLY A 148 -5.08 -11.57 -5.53
CA GLY A 148 -4.11 -10.51 -5.77
C GLY A 148 -4.34 -9.26 -4.93
N VAL A 149 -5.56 -9.03 -4.45
CA VAL A 149 -5.90 -7.99 -3.47
C VAL A 149 -5.97 -8.56 -2.06
N VAL A 150 -6.65 -9.70 -1.87
CA VAL A 150 -6.91 -10.28 -0.54
C VAL A 150 -5.60 -10.59 0.19
N VAL A 151 -4.62 -11.20 -0.48
CA VAL A 151 -3.34 -11.59 0.16
C VAL A 151 -2.55 -10.36 0.65
N PRO A 152 -2.32 -9.31 -0.17
CA PRO A 152 -1.68 -8.09 0.32
C PRO A 152 -2.44 -7.40 1.44
N LEU A 153 -3.75 -7.20 1.32
CA LEU A 153 -4.51 -6.47 2.34
C LEU A 153 -4.55 -7.24 3.66
N HIS A 154 -4.66 -8.56 3.63
CA HIS A 154 -4.57 -9.41 4.82
C HIS A 154 -3.18 -9.34 5.47
N SER A 155 -2.13 -9.19 4.67
CA SER A 155 -0.74 -9.13 5.15
C SER A 155 -0.32 -7.74 5.66
N LEU A 156 -1.11 -6.70 5.39
CA LEU A 156 -0.82 -5.30 5.74
C LEU A 156 -1.89 -4.71 6.69
N PRO A 157 -2.27 -5.37 7.80
CA PRO A 157 -3.41 -4.96 8.61
C PRO A 157 -3.21 -3.60 9.29
N ARG A 158 -2.00 -3.26 9.75
CA ARG A 158 -1.73 -1.95 10.39
C ARG A 158 -1.81 -0.82 9.39
N THR A 159 -1.34 -1.06 8.17
CA THR A 159 -1.39 -0.09 7.08
C THR A 159 -2.83 0.24 6.68
N MET A 160 -3.73 -0.74 6.71
CA MET A 160 -5.09 -0.61 6.18
C MET A 160 -6.15 -0.14 7.18
N VAL A 161 -5.88 -0.19 8.50
CA VAL A 161 -6.84 0.02 9.61
C VAL A 161 -7.68 1.31 9.56
N SER A 162 -7.34 2.30 8.74
CA SER A 162 -8.12 3.54 8.58
C SER A 162 -8.06 4.14 7.18
N LYS A 163 -7.68 3.34 6.18
CA LYS A 163 -7.56 3.82 4.80
C LYS A 163 -8.80 3.46 4.00
N ARG A 164 -9.33 4.45 3.27
CA ARG A 164 -10.27 4.18 2.17
C ARG A 164 -9.47 3.75 0.94
N CYS A 165 -10.08 2.93 0.09
CA CYS A 165 -9.43 2.33 -1.05
C CYS A 165 -9.91 2.93 -2.37
N ILE A 166 -9.02 2.96 -3.35
CA ILE A 166 -9.36 2.98 -4.77
C ILE A 166 -8.77 1.71 -5.37
N PHE A 167 -9.61 0.86 -5.95
CA PHE A 167 -9.17 -0.34 -6.64
C PHE A 167 -9.12 -0.08 -8.14
N LEU A 168 -7.92 -0.27 -8.71
CA LEU A 168 -7.68 -0.19 -10.14
C LEU A 168 -7.41 -1.59 -10.68
N GLY A 169 -8.02 -1.89 -11.81
CA GLY A 169 -7.73 -3.07 -12.60
C GLY A 169 -6.43 -2.94 -13.39
N VAL A 170 -6.30 -3.74 -14.44
CA VAL A 170 -5.15 -3.68 -15.36
C VAL A 170 -5.58 -3.20 -16.73
N SER A 171 -4.69 -2.45 -17.38
CA SER A 171 -4.83 -2.07 -18.77
C SER A 171 -3.73 -2.67 -19.65
N GLY A 172 -4.06 -2.95 -20.91
CA GLY A 172 -3.09 -3.25 -21.98
C GLY A 172 -2.30 -2.01 -22.46
N TRP A 173 -2.35 -0.91 -21.72
CA TRP A 173 -1.59 0.30 -22.01
C TRP A 173 -0.07 0.06 -22.02
N PRO A 174 0.68 0.74 -22.90
CA PRO A 174 2.13 0.71 -22.84
C PRO A 174 2.64 1.41 -21.57
N LEU A 175 3.85 1.06 -21.12
CA LEU A 175 4.47 1.63 -19.93
C LEU A 175 4.50 3.17 -19.94
N SER A 176 4.80 3.79 -21.08
CA SER A 176 4.80 5.25 -21.22
C SER A 176 3.46 5.87 -20.83
N ARG A 177 2.35 5.22 -21.19
CA ARG A 177 1.01 5.67 -20.83
C ARG A 177 0.74 5.54 -19.34
N PHE A 178 1.26 4.50 -18.69
CA PHE A 178 1.19 4.37 -17.23
C PHE A 178 2.03 5.42 -16.50
N ILE A 179 3.18 5.82 -17.05
CA ILE A 179 4.00 6.91 -16.49
C ILE A 179 3.24 8.24 -16.58
N GLU A 180 2.65 8.55 -17.74
CA GLU A 180 1.78 9.73 -17.91
C GLU A 180 0.60 9.72 -16.94
N PHE A 181 -0.08 8.57 -16.82
CA PHE A 181 -1.20 8.40 -15.90
C PHE A 181 -0.78 8.57 -14.44
N GLY A 182 0.35 8.01 -14.03
CA GLY A 182 0.88 8.16 -12.67
C GLY A 182 1.20 9.62 -12.33
N GLY A 183 1.83 10.35 -13.26
CA GLY A 183 2.08 11.79 -13.10
C GLY A 183 0.79 12.61 -13.00
N TRP A 184 -0.20 12.30 -13.83
CA TRP A 184 -1.53 12.92 -13.74
C TRP A 184 -2.21 12.60 -12.41
N LEU A 185 -2.19 11.34 -11.97
CA LEU A 185 -2.84 10.89 -10.73
C LEU A 185 -2.18 11.53 -9.50
N GLN A 186 -0.84 11.63 -9.48
CA GLN A 186 -0.09 12.38 -8.46
C GLN A 186 -0.60 13.82 -8.35
N MET A 187 -0.74 14.52 -9.48
CA MET A 187 -1.24 15.89 -9.50
C MET A 187 -2.72 15.98 -9.12
N ARG A 188 -3.53 14.99 -9.53
CA ARG A 188 -4.95 14.93 -9.21
C ARG A 188 -5.21 14.72 -7.71
N LEU A 189 -4.28 14.09 -7.02
CA LEU A 189 -4.34 13.82 -5.58
C LEU A 189 -3.57 14.86 -4.75
N ARG A 190 -3.21 16.01 -5.30
CA ARG A 190 -2.43 17.06 -4.59
C ARG A 190 -3.08 17.66 -3.33
N ASP A 191 -4.36 17.37 -3.11
CA ASP A 191 -5.16 17.78 -1.95
C ASP A 191 -5.47 16.61 -1.01
N ARG A 192 -4.93 15.43 -1.30
CA ARG A 192 -5.10 14.18 -0.56
C ARG A 192 -3.75 13.54 -0.30
N SER A 193 -3.65 12.63 0.66
CA SER A 193 -2.46 11.79 0.85
C SER A 193 -2.81 10.32 0.62
N ALA A 194 -2.04 9.68 -0.23
CA ALA A 194 -2.29 8.31 -0.68
C ALA A 194 -1.03 7.46 -0.59
N ILE A 195 -1.21 6.17 -0.30
CA ILE A 195 -0.20 5.16 -0.59
C ILE A 195 -0.57 4.40 -1.86
N LEU A 196 0.42 3.93 -2.59
CA LEU A 196 0.23 3.01 -3.71
C LEU A 196 0.62 1.58 -3.29
N ILE A 197 -0.30 0.64 -3.42
CA ILE A 197 -0.05 -0.80 -3.25
C ILE A 197 -0.20 -1.44 -4.62
N ALA A 198 0.91 -1.69 -5.28
CA ALA A 198 0.94 -2.45 -6.52
C ALA A 198 1.15 -3.92 -6.17
N SER A 199 0.12 -4.74 -6.34
CA SER A 199 0.25 -6.18 -6.20
C SER A 199 0.90 -6.75 -7.46
N GLY A 200 1.89 -7.62 -7.28
CA GLY A 200 2.63 -8.17 -8.41
C GLY A 200 3.64 -9.19 -7.94
N ASP A 201 3.77 -10.26 -8.72
CA ASP A 201 4.89 -11.17 -8.60
C ASP A 201 5.98 -10.75 -9.59
N LEU A 202 7.23 -11.05 -9.24
CA LEU A 202 8.36 -10.87 -10.15
C LEU A 202 8.45 -12.10 -11.07
N SER A 203 9.60 -12.77 -11.17
CA SER A 203 9.71 -13.93 -12.05
C SER A 203 8.99 -15.15 -11.46
N HIS A 204 8.00 -15.65 -12.18
CA HIS A 204 7.37 -16.95 -11.90
C HIS A 204 8.25 -18.15 -12.33
N ARG A 205 9.58 -18.00 -12.28
CA ARG A 205 10.56 -18.96 -12.82
C ARG A 205 11.79 -19.17 -11.94
N LEU A 206 11.67 -18.92 -10.64
CA LEU A 206 12.77 -18.97 -9.68
C LEU A 206 13.20 -20.38 -9.26
N THR A 207 12.32 -21.37 -9.39
CA THR A 207 12.57 -22.76 -8.99
C THR A 207 12.06 -23.76 -10.03
N PRO A 208 12.54 -25.03 -10.05
CA PRO A 208 12.03 -26.04 -10.96
C PRO A 208 10.53 -26.25 -10.86
N ASP A 209 9.98 -26.13 -9.65
CA ASP A 209 8.55 -26.27 -9.34
C ASP A 209 7.75 -24.97 -9.51
N ALA A 210 8.35 -23.89 -10.02
CA ALA A 210 7.64 -22.63 -10.22
C ALA A 210 6.52 -22.80 -11.28
N PRO A 211 5.47 -21.96 -11.29
CA PRO A 211 4.32 -22.11 -12.20
C PRO A 211 4.69 -22.24 -13.69
N TYR A 212 5.83 -21.68 -14.09
CA TYR A 212 6.36 -21.78 -15.46
C TYR A 212 7.76 -22.43 -15.54
N GLY A 213 8.12 -23.22 -14.53
CA GLY A 213 9.40 -23.91 -14.39
C GLY A 213 10.60 -22.98 -14.14
N PHE A 214 11.75 -23.56 -13.84
CA PHE A 214 12.97 -22.79 -13.60
C PHE A 214 13.51 -22.15 -14.88
N ARG A 215 13.89 -20.88 -14.79
CA ARG A 215 14.78 -20.24 -15.77
C ARG A 215 15.90 -19.50 -15.03
N PRO A 216 17.18 -19.71 -15.40
CA PRO A 216 18.29 -19.01 -14.76
C PRO A 216 18.22 -17.48 -14.90
N GLN A 217 17.48 -16.96 -15.88
CA GLN A 217 17.22 -15.54 -16.06
C GLN A 217 16.20 -14.97 -15.06
N GLY A 218 15.35 -15.79 -14.43
CA GLY A 218 14.33 -15.33 -13.48
C GLY A 218 14.95 -14.59 -12.29
N PRO A 219 15.89 -15.19 -11.54
CA PRO A 219 16.57 -14.50 -10.43
C PRO A 219 17.36 -13.25 -10.86
N LEU A 220 17.83 -13.20 -12.12
CA LEU A 220 18.50 -12.01 -12.67
C LEU A 220 17.51 -10.89 -12.99
N PHE A 221 16.38 -11.23 -13.61
CA PHE A 221 15.28 -10.30 -13.87
C PHE A 221 14.77 -9.67 -12.57
N ASP A 222 14.54 -10.48 -11.54
CA ASP A 222 14.03 -10.01 -10.25
C ASP A 222 15.00 -9.06 -9.56
N ARG A 223 16.30 -9.39 -9.60
CA ARG A 223 17.35 -8.51 -9.07
C ARG A 223 17.46 -7.20 -9.84
N LEU A 224 17.29 -7.21 -11.16
CA LEU A 224 17.34 -6.00 -11.97
C LEU A 224 16.09 -5.14 -11.74
N ALA A 225 14.90 -5.73 -11.66
CA ALA A 225 13.67 -5.04 -11.34
C ALA A 225 13.72 -4.39 -9.94
N ALA A 226 14.31 -5.08 -8.95
CA ALA A 226 14.43 -4.57 -7.59
C ALA A 226 15.58 -3.55 -7.37
N ARG A 227 16.48 -3.36 -8.35
CA ARG A 227 17.67 -2.48 -8.24
C ARG A 227 17.60 -1.22 -9.11
N GLN A 228 16.51 -0.97 -9.82
CA GLN A 228 16.31 0.30 -10.53
C GLN A 228 15.89 1.39 -9.55
N THR A 229 16.87 1.88 -8.80
CA THR A 229 16.87 3.16 -8.05
C THR A 229 18.06 3.99 -8.53
#